data_AF-A0A0E4H401-F1
#
_entry.id   AF-A0A0E4H401-F1
#
_cell.length_a   1.000
_cell.length_b   1.000
_cell.length_c   1.000
_cell.angle_alpha   90.00
_cell.angle_beta   90.00
_cell.angle_gamma   90.00
#
_symmetry.space_group_name_H-M   'P 1'
#
loop_
_entity.id
_entity.type
_entity.pdbx_description
1 polymer ?
#
loop_
_entity_poly.entity_id
_entity_poly.type
_entity_poly.pdbx_seq_one_letter_code
_entity_poly.pdbx_strand_id
1 'polypeptide(L)'
;MRHLQYTAKSHHLQLNLKQLSKICHQLYRDYCPESFKHRHNISLSKVSDQSLLVLLILQAELGTKSQRHFYRICHLFPCGCLLERSRFNRRARQSIWLVQIIRQAMNSHMSHETIVIIELVFLKD
;
A
#
# COMPACT_ATOMS: atom_id res chain seq x y z
N MET A 1 -19.80 -28.59 1.34
CA MET A 1 -19.53 -27.61 0.26
C MET A 1 -19.02 -26.27 0.83
N ARG A 2 -17.76 -26.18 1.30
CA ARG A 2 -17.14 -24.89 1.78
C ARG A 2 -15.87 -24.49 1.02
N HIS A 3 -15.37 -25.33 0.12
CA HIS A 3 -14.12 -25.10 -0.61
C HIS A 3 -14.28 -24.12 -1.79
N LEU A 4 -15.40 -24.20 -2.52
CA LEU A 4 -15.68 -23.35 -3.69
C LEU A 4 -15.90 -21.87 -3.32
N GLN A 5 -16.49 -21.60 -2.15
CA GLN A 5 -16.68 -20.21 -1.68
C GLN A 5 -15.37 -19.57 -1.21
N TYR A 6 -14.45 -20.36 -0.65
CA TYR A 6 -13.12 -19.89 -0.25
C TYR A 6 -12.24 -19.56 -1.46
N THR A 7 -12.23 -20.42 -2.50
CA THR A 7 -11.49 -20.16 -3.74
C THR A 7 -12.06 -18.97 -4.52
N ALA A 8 -13.38 -18.79 -4.56
CA ALA A 8 -13.99 -17.61 -5.18
C ALA A 8 -13.57 -16.30 -4.47
N LYS A 9 -13.60 -16.27 -3.13
CA LYS A 9 -13.12 -15.12 -2.34
C LYS A 9 -11.62 -14.86 -2.53
N SER A 10 -10.79 -15.90 -2.57
CA SER A 10 -9.35 -15.74 -2.79
C SER A 10 -9.03 -15.24 -4.20
N HIS A 11 -9.72 -15.74 -5.22
CA HIS A 11 -9.58 -15.25 -6.59
C HIS A 11 -10.04 -13.80 -6.73
N HIS A 12 -11.15 -13.41 -6.11
CA HIS A 12 -11.59 -12.01 -6.06
C HIS A 12 -10.58 -11.11 -5.34
N LEU A 13 -10.01 -11.55 -4.22
CA LEU A 13 -8.95 -10.83 -3.51
C LEU A 13 -7.69 -10.68 -4.38
N GLN A 14 -7.29 -11.71 -5.11
CA GLN A 14 -6.16 -11.66 -6.04
C GLN A 14 -6.42 -10.73 -7.23
N LEU A 15 -7.65 -10.74 -7.77
CA LEU A 15 -8.09 -9.82 -8.84
C LEU A 15 -8.07 -8.37 -8.36
N ASN A 16 -8.61 -8.12 -7.16
CA ASN A 16 -8.57 -6.81 -6.52
C ASN A 16 -7.14 -6.37 -6.23
N LEU A 17 -6.24 -7.28 -5.83
CA LEU A 17 -4.85 -6.94 -5.58
C LEU A 17 -4.11 -6.54 -6.86
N LYS A 18 -4.38 -7.20 -8.00
CA LYS A 18 -3.81 -6.81 -9.29
C LYS A 18 -4.31 -5.44 -9.74
N GLN A 19 -5.60 -5.16 -9.58
CA GLN A 19 -6.17 -3.85 -9.90
C GLN A 19 -5.63 -2.77 -8.96
N LEU A 20 -5.58 -3.03 -7.66
CA LEU A 20 -4.98 -2.13 -6.67
C LEU A 20 -3.52 -1.85 -7.00
N SER A 21 -2.75 -2.88 -7.36
CA SER A 21 -1.36 -2.71 -7.79
C SER A 21 -1.28 -1.76 -9.00
N LYS A 22 -2.13 -1.94 -10.02
CA LYS A 22 -2.15 -1.05 -11.19
C LYS A 22 -2.47 0.40 -10.82
N ILE A 23 -3.44 0.62 -9.94
CA ILE A 23 -3.81 1.96 -9.45
C ILE A 23 -2.64 2.57 -8.66
N CYS A 24 -2.05 1.84 -7.72
CA CYS A 24 -0.89 2.30 -6.95
C CYS A 24 0.30 2.66 -7.84
N HIS A 25 0.57 1.88 -8.89
CA HIS A 25 1.63 2.20 -9.84
C HIS A 25 1.35 3.51 -10.57
N GLN A 26 0.10 3.74 -11.00
CA GLN A 26 -0.30 4.97 -11.68
C GLN A 26 -0.19 6.17 -10.73
N LEU A 27 -0.77 6.08 -9.52
CA LEU A 27 -0.70 7.14 -8.52
C LEU A 27 0.75 7.48 -8.13
N TYR A 28 1.59 6.46 -7.97
CA TYR A 28 3.01 6.66 -7.71
C TYR A 28 3.69 7.38 -8.88
N ARG A 29 3.41 6.99 -10.12
CA ARG A 29 4.00 7.61 -11.31
C ARG A 29 3.63 9.09 -11.40
N ASP A 30 2.35 9.40 -11.21
CA ASP A 30 1.78 10.72 -11.47
C ASP A 30 2.08 11.72 -10.35
N TYR A 31 2.11 11.28 -9.09
CA TYR A 31 2.17 12.18 -7.94
C TYR A 31 3.44 12.05 -7.09
N CYS A 32 4.28 11.03 -7.29
CA CYS A 32 5.50 10.90 -6.50
C CYS A 32 6.55 11.96 -6.94
N PRO A 33 7.08 12.78 -6.01
CA PRO A 33 8.10 13.77 -6.35
C PRO A 33 9.40 13.13 -6.84
N GLU A 34 10.08 13.78 -7.79
CA GLU A 34 11.34 13.28 -8.36
C GLU A 34 12.45 13.11 -7.31
N SER A 35 12.47 13.96 -6.29
CA SER A 35 13.39 13.83 -5.15
C SER A 35 13.18 12.54 -4.35
N PHE A 36 11.95 12.04 -4.29
CA PHE A 36 11.62 10.78 -3.62
C PHE A 36 11.96 9.56 -4.48
N LYS A 37 11.69 9.65 -5.79
CA LYS A 37 12.04 8.62 -6.79
C LYS A 37 13.55 8.40 -6.85
N HIS A 38 14.33 9.48 -6.76
CA HIS A 38 15.80 9.46 -6.85
C HIS A 38 16.49 9.55 -5.49
N ARG A 39 15.81 9.19 -4.40
CA ARG A 39 16.40 9.27 -3.06
C ARG A 39 17.65 8.38 -2.95
N HIS A 40 18.52 8.76 -2.03
CA HIS A 40 19.71 7.98 -1.69
C HIS A 40 19.33 6.53 -1.30
N ASN A 41 20.13 5.56 -1.73
CA ASN A 41 19.92 4.11 -1.53
C ASN A 41 18.68 3.50 -2.23
N ILE A 42 18.07 4.15 -3.23
CA ILE A 42 16.97 3.55 -4.00
C ILE A 42 17.37 2.22 -4.63
N SER A 43 18.57 2.13 -5.20
CA SER A 43 19.12 0.91 -5.81
C SER A 43 19.37 -0.23 -4.82
N LEU A 44 19.47 0.09 -3.52
CA LEU A 44 19.66 -0.89 -2.44
C LEU A 44 18.33 -1.34 -1.83
N SER A 45 17.19 -0.84 -2.33
CA SER A 45 15.88 -1.17 -1.78
C SER A 45 15.44 -2.56 -2.25
N LYS A 46 15.21 -3.47 -1.30
CA LYS A 46 14.69 -4.83 -1.58
C LYS A 46 13.23 -4.84 -2.05
N VAL A 47 12.49 -3.76 -1.79
CA VAL A 47 11.09 -3.60 -2.15
C VAL A 47 10.90 -2.23 -2.76
N SER A 48 10.26 -2.19 -3.93
CA SER A 48 9.96 -0.94 -4.63
C SER A 48 8.97 -0.09 -3.83
N ASP A 49 8.96 1.21 -4.12
CA ASP A 49 8.02 2.12 -3.48
C ASP A 49 6.58 1.79 -3.82
N GLN A 50 6.33 1.33 -5.04
CA GLN A 50 5.00 0.92 -5.50
C GLN A 50 4.52 -0.31 -4.74
N SER A 51 5.37 -1.34 -4.56
CA SER A 51 5.01 -2.51 -3.77
C SER A 51 4.76 -2.15 -2.30
N LEU A 52 5.56 -1.23 -1.75
CA LEU A 52 5.33 -0.73 -0.39
C LEU A 52 4.03 0.05 -0.27
N LEU A 53 3.68 0.87 -1.27
CA LEU A 53 2.41 1.60 -1.34
C LEU A 53 1.22 0.63 -1.36
N VAL A 54 1.30 -0.43 -2.16
CA VAL A 54 0.28 -1.50 -2.19
C VAL A 54 0.13 -2.15 -0.82
N LEU A 55 1.24 -2.47 -0.14
CA LEU A 55 1.19 -3.05 1.21
C LEU A 55 0.55 -2.10 2.23
N LEU A 56 0.80 -0.80 2.15
CA LEU A 56 0.19 0.19 3.06
C LEU A 56 -1.30 0.36 2.82
N ILE A 57 -1.76 0.36 1.56
CA ILE A 57 -3.20 0.41 1.28
C ILE A 57 -3.87 -0.88 1.70
N LEU A 58 -3.23 -2.04 1.44
CA LEU A 58 -3.74 -3.32 1.90
C LEU A 58 -3.86 -3.38 3.44
N GLN A 59 -2.90 -2.81 4.16
CA GLN A 59 -2.98 -2.70 5.62
C GLN A 59 -4.25 -1.98 6.07
N ALA A 60 -4.62 -0.92 5.37
CA ALA A 60 -5.82 -0.13 5.64
C ALA A 60 -7.12 -0.84 5.28
N GLU A 61 -7.16 -1.49 4.12
CA GLU A 61 -8.29 -2.32 3.71
C GLU A 61 -8.58 -3.43 4.72
N LEU A 62 -7.52 -3.97 5.34
CA LEU A 62 -7.64 -4.95 6.43
C LEU A 62 -7.95 -4.32 7.79
N GLY A 63 -8.12 -2.99 7.88
CA GLY A 63 -8.36 -2.26 9.13
C GLY A 63 -7.23 -2.42 10.16
N THR A 64 -6.03 -2.82 9.74
CA THR A 64 -4.95 -3.18 10.65
C THR A 64 -4.18 -1.93 11.08
N LYS A 65 -4.51 -1.39 12.26
CA LYS A 65 -3.79 -0.23 12.83
C LYS A 65 -2.38 -0.56 13.30
N SER A 66 -2.17 -1.79 13.76
CA SER A 66 -0.87 -2.22 14.29
C SER A 66 0.08 -2.63 13.18
N GLN A 67 1.12 -1.82 12.95
CA GLN A 67 2.24 -2.15 12.05
C GLN A 67 2.88 -3.51 12.39
N ARG A 68 2.93 -3.86 13.68
CA ARG A 68 3.43 -5.16 14.14
C ARG A 68 2.51 -6.31 13.71
N HIS A 69 1.20 -6.14 13.86
CA HIS A 69 0.23 -7.14 13.44
C HIS A 69 0.25 -7.29 11.92
N PHE A 70 0.23 -6.17 11.20
CA PHE A 70 0.31 -6.15 9.74
C PHE A 70 1.56 -6.85 9.24
N TYR A 71 2.73 -6.55 9.81
CA TYR A 71 3.98 -7.24 9.43
C TYR A 71 3.91 -8.77 9.58
N ARG A 72 3.23 -9.28 10.62
CA ARG A 72 3.09 -10.75 10.80
C ARG A 72 2.27 -11.39 9.69
N ILE A 73 1.26 -10.70 9.20
CA ILE A 73 0.39 -11.19 8.12
C ILE A 73 0.87 -10.76 6.74
N CYS A 74 1.78 -9.78 6.63
CA CYS A 74 2.20 -9.25 5.33
C CYS A 74 2.93 -10.31 4.50
N HIS A 75 3.58 -11.27 5.16
CA HIS A 75 4.18 -12.45 4.56
C HIS A 75 3.21 -13.31 3.73
N LEU A 76 1.90 -13.18 3.94
CA LEU A 76 0.87 -13.86 3.15
C LEU A 76 0.64 -13.20 1.78
N PHE A 77 1.14 -11.98 1.58
CA PHE A 77 0.99 -11.24 0.34
C PHE A 77 2.28 -11.24 -0.48
N PRO A 78 2.19 -11.17 -1.82
CA PRO A 78 3.35 -11.00 -2.68
C PRO A 78 4.21 -9.82 -2.19
N CYS A 79 5.54 -10.04 -2.14
CA CYS A 79 6.55 -9.09 -1.66
C CYS A 79 6.66 -8.87 -0.14
N GLY A 80 5.75 -9.42 0.68
CA GLY A 80 5.80 -9.23 2.14
C GLY A 80 7.01 -9.86 2.83
N CYS A 81 7.57 -10.93 2.26
CA CYS A 81 8.75 -11.62 2.80
C CYS A 81 10.09 -10.91 2.54
N LEU A 82 10.10 -9.84 1.73
CA LEU A 82 11.33 -9.21 1.26
C LEU A 82 11.90 -8.15 2.23
N LEU A 83 11.19 -7.85 3.31
CA LEU A 83 11.60 -6.81 4.28
C LEU A 83 11.71 -7.38 5.68
N GLU A 84 12.82 -7.06 6.35
CA GLU A 84 12.92 -7.18 7.81
C GLU A 84 11.97 -6.18 8.47
N ARG A 85 11.41 -6.55 9.63
CA ARG A 85 10.46 -5.72 10.38
C ARG A 85 10.92 -4.28 10.61
N SER A 86 12.18 -4.07 10.99
CA SER A 86 12.74 -2.73 11.23
C SER A 86 12.79 -1.90 9.94
N ARG A 87 13.18 -2.53 8.82
CA ARG A 87 13.22 -1.91 7.49
C ARG A 87 11.83 -1.59 7.00
N PHE A 88 10.88 -2.53 7.14
CA PHE A 88 9.48 -2.31 6.80
C PHE A 88 8.94 -1.09 7.54
N ASN A 89 9.08 -1.03 8.87
CA ASN A 89 8.58 0.10 9.67
C ASN A 89 9.22 1.43 9.28
N ARG A 90 10.53 1.46 9.01
CA ARG A 90 11.22 2.68 8.56
C ARG A 90 10.67 3.16 7.22
N ARG A 91 10.47 2.23 6.29
CA ARG A 91 9.99 2.51 4.94
C ARG A 91 8.51 2.90 4.94
N ALA A 92 7.68 2.19 5.69
CA ALA A 92 6.28 2.53 5.93
C ALA A 92 6.14 3.98 6.40
N ARG A 93 6.91 4.39 7.41
CA ARG A 93 6.95 5.78 7.91
C ARG A 93 7.35 6.79 6.84
N GLN A 94 8.39 6.51 6.04
CA GLN A 94 8.80 7.39 4.94
C GLN A 94 7.71 7.51 3.87
N SER A 95 6.97 6.44 3.62
CA SER A 95 5.89 6.40 2.64
C SER A 95 4.58 7.02 3.13
N ILE A 96 4.42 7.30 4.44
CA ILE A 96 3.27 8.07 4.95
C ILE A 96 3.19 9.41 4.22
N TRP A 97 4.33 10.10 4.11
CA TRP A 97 4.42 11.39 3.43
C TRP A 97 3.97 11.31 1.96
N LEU A 98 4.40 10.27 1.24
CA LEU A 98 3.97 10.02 -0.13
C LEU A 98 2.46 9.79 -0.23
N VAL A 99 1.86 9.03 0.69
CA VAL A 99 0.41 8.82 0.68
C VAL A 99 -0.33 10.13 0.96
N GLN A 100 0.18 11.00 1.84
CA GLN A 100 -0.43 12.31 2.06
C GLN A 100 -0.36 13.20 0.81
N ILE A 101 0.73 13.15 0.04
CA ILE A 101 0.83 13.86 -1.24
C ILE A 101 -0.19 13.32 -2.24
N ILE A 102 -0.23 11.99 -2.41
CA ILE A 102 -1.21 11.34 -3.29
C ILE A 102 -2.63 11.72 -2.87
N ARG A 103 -2.92 11.74 -1.56
CA ARG A 103 -4.20 12.17 -1.01
C ARG A 103 -4.52 13.61 -1.38
N GLN A 104 -3.60 14.54 -1.13
CA GLN A 104 -3.82 15.95 -1.43
C GLN A 104 -4.05 16.18 -2.93
N ALA A 105 -3.26 15.53 -3.78
CA ALA A 105 -3.40 15.64 -5.23
C ALA A 105 -4.70 15.00 -5.74
N MET A 106 -5.14 13.89 -5.16
CA MET A 106 -6.44 13.29 -5.49
C MET A 106 -7.59 14.17 -5.00
N ASN A 107 -7.49 14.76 -3.81
CA ASN A 107 -8.49 15.69 -3.27
C ASN A 107 -8.61 16.97 -4.10
N SER A 108 -7.55 17.41 -4.79
CA SER A 108 -7.62 18.56 -5.70
C SER A 108 -8.23 18.23 -7.06
N HIS A 109 -8.37 16.95 -7.41
CA HIS A 109 -8.81 16.52 -8.75
C HIS A 109 -10.09 15.65 -8.78
N MET A 110 -10.61 15.15 -7.65
CA MET A 110 -11.71 14.17 -7.62
C MET A 110 -12.83 14.49 -6.60
N SER A 111 -14.07 14.12 -6.94
CA SER A 111 -15.25 14.14 -6.06
C SER A 111 -15.18 13.05 -4.97
N HIS A 112 -15.97 13.21 -3.91
CA HIS A 112 -15.88 12.54 -2.59
C HIS A 112 -15.74 11.00 -2.53
N GLU A 113 -15.97 10.24 -3.60
CA GLU A 113 -16.04 8.77 -3.54
C GLU A 113 -14.66 8.08 -3.49
N THR A 114 -13.61 8.66 -4.07
CA THR A 114 -12.24 8.08 -3.97
C THR A 114 -11.55 8.43 -2.64
N ILE A 115 -12.06 9.43 -1.93
CA ILE A 115 -11.53 9.95 -0.67
C ILE A 115 -11.67 8.90 0.45
N VAL A 116 -12.75 8.13 0.45
CA VAL A 116 -13.07 7.15 1.51
C VAL A 116 -12.01 6.05 1.65
N ILE A 117 -11.45 5.56 0.53
CA ILE A 117 -10.41 4.51 0.55
C ILE A 117 -9.13 5.04 1.20
N ILE A 118 -8.76 6.30 0.96
CA ILE A 118 -7.55 6.89 1.52
C ILE A 118 -7.75 7.36 2.97
N GLU A 119 -8.96 7.80 3.33
CA GLU A 119 -9.30 8.15 4.72
C GLU A 119 -9.20 6.97 5.68
N LEU A 120 -9.57 5.77 5.24
CA LEU A 120 -9.42 4.55 6.02
C LEU A 120 -7.95 4.16 6.27
N VAL A 121 -7.02 4.62 5.42
CA VAL A 121 -5.58 4.26 5.50
C VAL A 121 -4.83 5.04 6.57
N PHE A 122 -5.28 6.25 6.93
CA PHE A 122 -4.47 7.14 7.77
C PHE A 122 -5.21 7.90 8.89
N LEU A 123 -6.52 7.73 9.10
CA LEU A 123 -7.20 8.34 10.25
C LEU A 123 -7.33 7.38 11.44
N LYS A 124 -6.33 7.42 12.31
CA LYS A 124 -6.48 7.73 13.75
C LYS A 124 -5.15 7.41 14.46
N ASP A 125 -4.55 8.50 14.96
CA ASP A 125 -3.55 8.67 16.03
C ASP A 125 -2.79 7.44 16.55
#